data_AF-A0A9E2Y616-F1
#
_entry.id   AF-A0A9E2Y616-F1
#
_cell.length_a   1.000
_cell.length_b   1.000
_cell.length_c   1.000
_cell.angle_alpha   90.00
_cell.angle_beta   90.00
_cell.angle_gamma   90.00
#
_symmetry.space_group_name_H-M   'P 1'
#
loop_
_entity.id
_entity.type
_entity.pdbx_description
1 polymer ?
#
loop_
_entity_poly.entity_id
_entity_poly.type
_entity_poly.pdbx_seq_one_letter_code
_entity_poly.pdbx_strand_id
1 'polypeptide(L)'
;PFDQVDFWSTKLRAPICYNAPASRTVLQYTLRRTQLALAGLSRTQILTRIRAMSLPTPEPGSMSYMLSKKQNLGEGAGSWMPHVMFHLPKSYGAGNGAIWGADLAGSPIVFDNTHHLVPEPQTILMVPVSKWSDGSPAPTM
;
A
#
# COMPACT_ATOMS: atom_id res chain seq x y z
N PRO A 1 -2.98 6.32 -4.36
CA PRO A 1 -2.08 7.30 -3.68
C PRO A 1 -1.81 8.63 -4.39
N PHE A 2 -1.99 8.77 -5.71
CA PHE A 2 -2.04 10.08 -6.41
C PHE A 2 -3.13 10.13 -7.48
N ASP A 3 -3.61 8.96 -7.88
CA ASP A 3 -4.76 8.63 -8.71
C ASP A 3 -6.09 8.65 -7.95
N GLN A 4 -6.06 8.42 -6.64
CA GLN A 4 -7.26 8.46 -5.79
C GLN A 4 -7.97 9.82 -5.87
N VAL A 5 -9.29 9.79 -5.99
CA VAL A 5 -10.14 11.00 -6.04
C VAL A 5 -9.95 11.83 -4.77
N ASP A 6 -9.88 11.15 -3.63
CA ASP A 6 -9.77 11.72 -2.28
C ASP A 6 -8.31 11.81 -1.77
N PHE A 7 -7.34 12.03 -2.67
CA PHE A 7 -5.94 12.27 -2.27
C PHE A 7 -5.83 13.29 -1.15
N TRP A 8 -5.11 12.91 -0.10
CA TRP A 8 -4.88 13.74 1.09
C TRP A 8 -6.15 14.10 1.88
N SER A 9 -7.25 13.36 1.67
CA SER A 9 -8.43 13.42 2.52
C SER A 9 -8.13 12.86 3.90
N THR A 10 -8.48 13.61 4.95
CA THR A 10 -8.39 13.15 6.35
C THR A 10 -9.41 12.08 6.69
N LYS A 11 -10.39 11.81 5.81
CA LYS A 11 -11.35 10.73 5.97
C LYS A 11 -10.72 9.36 5.72
N LEU A 12 -9.70 9.29 4.86
CA LEU A 12 -8.94 8.07 4.59
C LEU A 12 -8.14 7.70 5.84
N ARG A 13 -8.36 6.48 6.34
CA ARG A 13 -7.75 5.90 7.54
C ARG A 13 -7.30 4.48 7.24
N ALA A 14 -6.14 4.36 6.60
CA ALA A 14 -5.48 3.08 6.37
C ALA A 14 -4.66 2.70 7.61
N PRO A 15 -4.99 1.61 8.34
CA PRO A 15 -4.32 1.24 9.60
C PRO A 15 -3.01 0.48 9.33
N ILE A 16 -2.12 1.06 8.54
CA ILE A 16 -0.90 0.41 8.06
C ILE A 16 0.13 0.34 9.19
N CYS A 17 0.55 -0.88 9.51
CA CYS A 17 1.67 -1.13 10.42
C CYS A 17 2.84 -1.72 9.63
N TYR A 18 3.98 -1.03 9.60
CA TYR A 18 5.18 -1.45 8.87
C TYR A 18 6.12 -2.25 9.74
N ASN A 19 6.76 -3.27 9.19
CA ASN A 19 7.92 -3.90 9.83
C ASN A 19 9.19 -3.04 9.67
N ALA A 20 10.31 -3.46 10.26
CA ALA A 20 11.53 -2.66 10.28
C ALA A 20 12.11 -2.34 8.87
N PRO A 21 12.26 -3.31 7.94
CA PRO A 21 12.68 -3.02 6.57
C PRO A 21 11.75 -2.05 5.84
N ALA A 22 10.42 -2.25 5.94
CA ALA A 22 9.46 -1.38 5.28
C ALA A 22 9.42 0.03 5.91
N SER A 23 9.71 0.16 7.21
CA SER A 23 9.78 1.47 7.88
C SER A 23 10.97 2.31 7.38
N ARG A 24 12.11 1.67 7.10
CA ARG A 24 13.29 2.35 6.55
C ARG A 24 13.12 2.73 5.08
N THR A 25 12.32 1.96 4.34
CA THR A 25 12.22 2.11 2.88
C THR A 25 10.86 2.63 2.40
N VAL A 26 9.81 1.83 2.56
CA VAL A 26 8.45 2.10 2.08
C VAL A 26 7.80 3.30 2.78
N LEU A 27 7.86 3.35 4.12
CA LEU A 27 7.23 4.42 4.91
C LEU A 27 7.76 5.81 4.55
N GLN A 28 9.01 5.90 4.06
CA GLN A 28 9.62 7.17 3.68
C GLN A 28 8.82 7.91 2.61
N TYR A 29 8.21 7.20 1.65
CA TYR A 29 7.35 7.82 0.63
C TYR A 29 6.13 8.48 1.26
N THR A 30 5.46 7.80 2.19
CA THR A 30 4.31 8.35 2.91
C THR A 30 4.72 9.59 3.70
N LEU A 31 5.81 9.52 4.48
CA LEU A 31 6.30 10.64 5.28
C LEU A 31 6.66 11.86 4.42
N ARG A 32 7.36 11.68 3.28
CA ARG A 32 7.71 12.78 2.39
C ARG A 32 6.48 13.41 1.72
N ARG A 33 5.52 12.61 1.26
CA ARG A 33 4.26 13.13 0.72
C ARG A 33 3.49 13.92 1.76
N THR A 34 3.38 13.40 2.97
CA THR A 34 2.74 14.07 4.10
C THR A 34 3.41 15.41 4.40
N GLN A 35 4.74 15.46 4.49
CA GLN A 35 5.48 16.71 4.72
C GLN A 35 5.18 17.75 3.65
N LEU A 36 5.20 17.38 2.37
CA LEU A 36 4.94 18.30 1.27
C LEU A 36 3.48 18.75 1.21
N ALA A 37 2.54 17.86 1.51
CA ALA A 37 1.12 18.19 1.56
C ALA A 37 0.79 19.13 2.74
N LEU A 38 1.40 18.90 3.91
CA LEU A 38 1.30 19.82 5.05
C LEU A 38 1.95 21.18 4.78
N ALA A 39 2.94 21.24 3.89
CA ALA A 39 3.53 22.49 3.41
C ALA A 39 2.67 23.20 2.34
N GLY A 40 1.47 22.69 2.02
CA GLY A 40 0.51 23.34 1.12
C GLY A 40 0.77 23.11 -0.37
N LEU A 41 1.67 22.18 -0.73
CA LEU A 41 1.93 21.89 -2.14
C LEU A 41 0.74 21.16 -2.78
N SER A 42 0.46 21.49 -4.03
CA SER A 42 -0.55 20.79 -4.83
C SER A 42 -0.11 19.34 -5.16
N ARG A 43 -1.08 18.47 -5.47
CA ARG A 43 -0.85 17.07 -5.86
C ARG A 43 0.25 16.93 -6.93
N THR A 44 0.21 17.76 -7.97
CA THR A 44 1.21 17.74 -9.06
C THR A 44 2.60 18.17 -8.57
N GLN A 45 2.70 19.20 -7.73
CA GLN A 45 3.98 19.64 -7.16
C GLN A 45 4.59 18.54 -6.26
N ILE A 46 3.76 17.88 -5.45
CA ILE A 46 4.21 16.75 -4.61
C ILE A 46 4.75 15.63 -5.50
N LEU A 47 4.00 15.20 -6.53
CA LEU A 47 4.43 14.14 -7.44
C LEU A 47 5.78 14.46 -8.09
N THR A 48 5.93 15.68 -8.64
CA THR A 48 7.17 16.15 -9.24
C THR A 48 8.33 16.12 -8.24
N ARG A 49 8.09 16.58 -7.00
CA ARG A 49 9.14 16.63 -5.99
C ARG A 49 9.57 15.25 -5.52
N ILE A 50 8.62 14.33 -5.30
CA ILE A 50 8.92 12.95 -4.91
C ILE A 50 9.70 12.24 -6.02
N ARG A 51 9.33 12.41 -7.30
CA ARG A 51 10.09 11.84 -8.43
C ARG A 51 11.54 12.31 -8.49
N ALA A 52 11.79 13.56 -8.08
CA ALA A 52 13.13 14.13 -8.03
C ALA A 52 13.93 13.73 -6.77
N MET A 53 13.30 13.06 -5.79
CA MET A 53 14.00 12.57 -4.60
C MET A 53 14.59 11.17 -4.85
N SER A 54 15.80 10.94 -4.36
CA SER A 54 16.42 9.61 -4.31
C SER A 54 15.89 8.81 -3.11
N LEU A 55 14.60 8.47 -3.13
CA LEU A 55 13.98 7.64 -2.09
C LEU A 55 14.32 6.15 -2.31
N PRO A 56 14.42 5.36 -1.23
CA PRO A 56 14.90 3.98 -1.28
C PRO A 56 13.90 3.02 -1.92
N THR A 57 14.40 2.00 -2.61
CA THR A 57 13.59 0.84 -3.01
C THR A 57 13.27 -0.04 -1.80
N PRO A 58 12.18 -0.84 -1.82
CA PRO A 58 11.90 -1.78 -0.74
C PRO A 58 13.09 -2.70 -0.45
N GLU A 59 13.47 -2.80 0.82
CA GLU A 59 14.47 -3.77 1.31
C GLU A 59 13.90 -5.19 1.28
N PRO A 60 14.73 -6.24 1.14
CA PRO A 60 14.29 -7.62 1.31
C PRO A 60 13.51 -7.83 2.62
N GLY A 61 12.36 -8.51 2.53
CA GLY A 61 11.48 -8.74 3.67
C GLY A 61 10.64 -7.52 4.09
N SER A 62 10.56 -6.47 3.29
CA SER A 62 9.65 -5.34 3.55
C SER A 62 8.19 -5.79 3.55
N MET A 63 7.54 -5.66 4.69
CA MET A 63 6.14 -6.04 4.89
C MET A 63 5.38 -4.97 5.66
N SER A 64 4.08 -4.90 5.42
CA SER A 64 3.15 -4.20 6.29
C SER A 64 1.86 -5.00 6.45
N TYR A 65 1.01 -4.58 7.37
CA TYR A 65 -0.29 -5.21 7.57
C TYR A 65 -1.36 -4.17 7.90
N MET A 66 -2.60 -4.49 7.53
CA MET A 66 -3.80 -3.75 7.91
C MET A 66 -4.80 -4.72 8.50
N LEU A 67 -4.91 -4.72 9.84
CA LEU A 67 -5.73 -5.70 10.58
C LEU A 67 -6.89 -5.06 11.35
N SER A 68 -7.10 -3.75 11.23
CA SER A 68 -8.19 -3.06 11.93
C SER A 68 -9.46 -3.02 11.07
N LYS A 69 -10.58 -3.46 11.65
CA LYS A 69 -11.92 -3.32 11.05
C LYS A 69 -12.34 -1.87 10.82
N LYS A 70 -11.71 -0.93 11.54
CA LYS A 70 -12.02 0.51 11.44
C LYS A 70 -11.34 1.16 10.25
N GLN A 71 -10.77 0.36 9.34
CA GLN A 71 -10.15 0.87 8.12
C GLN A 71 -11.17 1.64 7.25
N ASN A 72 -10.71 2.74 6.70
CA ASN A 72 -11.39 3.45 5.63
C ASN A 72 -10.35 3.73 4.55
N LEU A 73 -10.38 2.96 3.46
CA LEU A 73 -9.38 3.02 2.39
C LEU A 73 -9.69 4.07 1.32
N GLY A 74 -10.72 4.90 1.56
CA GLY A 74 -11.09 6.03 0.72
C GLY A 74 -12.38 5.81 -0.05
N GLU A 75 -12.74 6.80 -0.85
CA GLU A 75 -13.94 6.77 -1.69
C GLU A 75 -13.89 5.60 -2.68
N GLY A 76 -14.96 4.81 -2.74
CA GLY A 76 -15.07 3.61 -3.60
C GLY A 76 -14.39 2.35 -3.05
N ALA A 77 -13.36 2.47 -2.20
CA ALA A 77 -12.66 1.32 -1.60
C ALA A 77 -13.23 0.86 -0.25
N GLY A 78 -13.78 1.79 0.55
CA GLY A 78 -14.45 1.46 1.82
C GLY A 78 -13.56 0.72 2.81
N SER A 79 -14.09 -0.32 3.45
CA SER A 79 -13.30 -1.27 4.23
C SER A 79 -13.05 -2.53 3.41
N TRP A 80 -11.78 -2.95 3.29
CA TRP A 80 -11.45 -4.25 2.74
C TRP A 80 -11.41 -5.32 3.83
N MET A 81 -10.65 -6.39 3.66
CA MET A 81 -10.44 -7.46 4.64
C MET A 81 -9.08 -7.34 5.35
N PRO A 82 -8.81 -8.07 6.45
CA PRO A 82 -7.50 -8.00 7.09
C PRO A 82 -6.47 -8.72 6.23
N HIS A 83 -5.31 -8.11 6.04
CA HIS A 83 -4.31 -8.63 5.12
C HIS A 83 -2.88 -8.19 5.49
N VAL A 84 -1.92 -8.96 4.98
CA VAL A 84 -0.49 -8.63 4.97
C VAL A 84 -0.13 -8.17 3.56
N MET A 85 0.72 -7.15 3.47
CA MET A 85 1.29 -6.64 2.24
C MET A 85 2.78 -6.95 2.19
N PHE A 86 3.24 -7.50 1.08
CA PHE A 86 4.66 -7.65 0.77
C PHE A 86 5.05 -6.57 -0.23
N HIS A 87 6.04 -5.77 0.15
CA HIS A 87 6.55 -4.67 -0.67
C HIS A 87 7.81 -5.15 -1.40
N LEU A 88 7.72 -5.30 -2.71
CA LEU A 88 8.82 -5.81 -3.54
C LEU A 88 9.27 -4.73 -4.52
N PRO A 89 10.54 -4.75 -4.99
CA PRO A 89 10.96 -3.88 -6.09
C PRO A 89 10.05 -4.08 -7.31
N LYS A 90 9.74 -3.00 -8.02
CA LYS A 90 8.76 -3.00 -9.12
C LYS A 90 9.01 -4.09 -10.19
N SER A 91 10.27 -4.44 -10.45
CA SER A 91 10.64 -5.51 -11.39
C SER A 91 10.06 -6.88 -11.04
N TYR A 92 9.79 -7.15 -9.76
CA TYR A 92 9.22 -8.43 -9.30
C TYR A 92 7.71 -8.53 -9.53
N GLY A 93 7.05 -7.44 -9.93
CA GLY A 93 5.62 -7.40 -10.23
C GLY A 93 5.28 -7.68 -11.69
N ALA A 94 6.26 -8.11 -12.50
CA ALA A 94 6.06 -8.39 -13.92
C ALA A 94 4.90 -9.38 -14.14
N GLY A 95 4.13 -9.16 -15.22
CA GLY A 95 2.96 -9.98 -15.52
C GLY A 95 1.86 -9.91 -14.46
N ASN A 96 1.69 -8.76 -13.79
CA ASN A 96 0.73 -8.55 -12.71
C ASN A 96 0.87 -9.59 -11.59
N GLY A 97 2.12 -9.96 -11.25
CA GLY A 97 2.38 -10.91 -10.17
C GLY A 97 2.06 -12.37 -10.51
N ALA A 98 1.84 -12.73 -11.78
CA ALA A 98 1.56 -14.11 -12.19
C ALA A 98 2.63 -15.11 -11.73
N ILE A 99 3.91 -14.72 -11.70
CA ILE A 99 5.01 -15.57 -11.19
C ILE A 99 4.88 -15.90 -9.69
N TRP A 100 4.12 -15.09 -8.97
CA TRP A 100 3.78 -15.29 -7.56
C TRP A 100 2.46 -16.03 -7.40
N GLY A 101 1.81 -16.44 -8.49
CA GLY A 101 0.48 -17.03 -8.47
C GLY A 101 -0.61 -16.04 -8.03
N ALA A 102 -0.39 -14.73 -8.18
CA ALA A 102 -1.39 -13.73 -7.81
C ALA A 102 -2.64 -13.85 -8.69
N ASP A 103 -3.81 -13.63 -8.08
CA ASP A 103 -5.13 -13.60 -8.73
C ASP A 103 -5.52 -14.91 -9.46
N LEU A 104 -4.86 -16.03 -9.16
CA LEU A 104 -5.20 -17.35 -9.68
C LEU A 104 -6.23 -18.07 -8.78
N ALA A 105 -7.05 -18.93 -9.38
CA ALA A 105 -8.02 -19.74 -8.64
C ALA A 105 -7.35 -20.58 -7.54
N GLY A 106 -7.81 -20.44 -6.30
CA GLY A 106 -7.27 -21.13 -5.13
C GLY A 106 -5.99 -20.53 -4.54
N SER A 107 -5.40 -19.51 -5.18
CA SER A 107 -4.28 -18.77 -4.61
C SER A 107 -4.76 -17.74 -3.59
N PRO A 108 -4.09 -17.60 -2.43
CA PRO A 108 -4.41 -16.54 -1.48
C PRO A 108 -3.74 -15.21 -1.83
N ILE A 109 -2.97 -15.13 -2.92
CA ILE A 109 -2.18 -13.95 -3.27
C ILE A 109 -3.01 -13.06 -4.19
N VAL A 110 -3.16 -11.81 -3.81
CA VAL A 110 -3.83 -10.76 -4.60
C VAL A 110 -2.78 -9.75 -5.05
N PHE A 111 -2.76 -9.40 -6.33
CA PHE A 111 -1.87 -8.36 -6.82
C PHE A 111 -2.51 -6.98 -6.66
N ASP A 112 -1.76 -6.01 -6.13
CA ASP A 112 -2.25 -4.63 -6.07
C ASP A 112 -2.18 -3.95 -7.45
N ASN A 113 -3.20 -4.19 -8.28
CA ASN A 113 -3.34 -3.56 -9.60
C ASN A 113 -4.13 -2.24 -9.55
N THR A 114 -4.88 -1.98 -8.46
CA THR A 114 -5.81 -0.85 -8.37
C THR A 114 -5.15 0.41 -7.83
N HIS A 115 -4.12 0.28 -7.00
CA HIS A 115 -3.42 1.43 -6.46
C HIS A 115 -2.20 1.70 -7.32
N HIS A 116 -2.25 2.74 -8.17
CA HIS A 116 -1.10 3.10 -8.97
C HIS A 116 0.00 3.63 -8.03
N LEU A 117 0.98 2.77 -7.72
CA LEU A 117 2.15 3.06 -6.87
C LEU A 117 3.15 3.95 -7.62
N VAL A 118 2.70 5.14 -7.98
CA VAL A 118 3.49 6.14 -8.69
C VAL A 118 3.75 7.30 -7.74
N PRO A 119 5.01 7.68 -7.47
CA PRO A 119 6.25 7.23 -8.10
C PRO A 119 7.01 6.15 -7.31
N GLU A 120 6.37 5.42 -6.40
CA GLU A 120 7.03 4.38 -5.62
C GLU A 120 7.63 3.28 -6.53
N PRO A 121 8.91 2.89 -6.34
CA PRO A 121 9.58 1.88 -7.16
C PRO A 121 9.24 0.47 -6.68
N GLN A 122 7.97 0.22 -6.36
CA GLN A 122 7.53 -1.03 -5.75
C GLN A 122 6.32 -1.65 -6.45
N THR A 123 6.11 -2.91 -6.16
CA THR A 123 4.84 -3.63 -6.34
C THR A 123 4.40 -4.17 -4.97
N ILE A 124 3.09 -4.38 -4.80
CA ILE A 124 2.54 -4.92 -3.56
C ILE A 124 1.79 -6.22 -3.88
N LEU A 125 2.16 -7.28 -3.16
CA LEU A 125 1.39 -8.51 -3.09
C LEU A 125 0.64 -8.50 -1.76
N MET A 126 -0.66 -8.74 -1.81
CA MET A 126 -1.53 -8.79 -0.66
C MET A 126 -1.90 -10.25 -0.37
N VAL A 127 -1.83 -10.63 0.91
CA VAL A 127 -2.28 -11.93 1.37
C VAL A 127 -3.32 -11.70 2.46
N PRO A 128 -4.60 -11.93 2.17
CA PRO A 128 -5.66 -11.89 3.17
C PRO A 128 -5.42 -12.90 4.29
N VAL A 129 -5.81 -12.52 5.51
CA VAL A 129 -5.71 -13.38 6.69
C VAL A 129 -7.10 -13.64 7.27
N SER A 130 -7.23 -14.73 8.04
CA SER A 130 -8.53 -15.21 8.50
C SER A 130 -9.13 -14.45 9.68
N LYS A 131 -8.37 -13.54 10.30
CA LYS A 131 -8.79 -12.82 11.52
C LYS A 131 -8.39 -11.36 11.50
N TRP A 132 -9.25 -10.54 12.10
CA TRP A 132 -8.95 -9.16 12.44
C TRP A 132 -8.04 -9.07 13.67
N SER A 133 -7.53 -7.88 13.95
CA SER A 133 -6.71 -7.58 15.14
C SER A 133 -7.39 -7.87 16.48
N ASP A 134 -8.73 -7.89 16.53
CA ASP A 134 -9.52 -8.29 17.71
C ASP A 134 -9.79 -9.81 17.79
N GLY A 135 -9.23 -10.61 16.88
CA GLY A 135 -9.35 -12.07 16.83
C GLY A 135 -10.63 -12.59 16.18
N SER A 136 -11.57 -11.72 15.83
CA SER A 136 -12.81 -12.10 15.13
C SER A 136 -12.55 -12.51 13.67
N PRO A 137 -13.42 -13.33 13.07
CA PRO A 137 -13.23 -13.81 11.71
C PRO A 137 -13.28 -12.69 10.66
N ALA A 138 -12.45 -12.85 9.62
CA ALA A 138 -12.51 -12.03 8.41
C ALA A 138 -13.79 -12.30 7.61
N PRO A 139 -14.25 -11.34 6.77
CA PRO A 139 -15.27 -11.62 5.77
C PRO A 139 -14.83 -12.73 4.82
N THR A 140 -15.78 -13.48 4.28
CA THR A 140 -15.53 -14.45 3.20
C THR A 140 -15.15 -13.69 1.92
N MET A 141 -14.10 -14.15 1.23
CA MET A 141 -13.75 -13.67 -0.12
C MET A 141 -14.68 -14.21 -1.18
#